data_AF-A0A957GSM3-F1
#
_entry.id   AF-A0A957GSM3-F1
#
_cell.length_a   1.000
_cell.length_b   1.000
_cell.length_c   1.000
_cell.angle_alpha   90.00
_cell.angle_beta   90.00
_cell.angle_gamma   90.00
#
_symmetry.space_group_name_H-M   'P 1'
#
loop_
_entity.id
_entity.type
_entity.pdbx_description
1 polymer ?
#
loop_
_entity_poly.entity_id
_entity_poly.type
_entity_poly.pdbx_seq_one_letter_code
_entity_poly.pdbx_strand_id
1 'polypeptide(L)'
;MLAYGCGAGGTTVALLKRRSQVTGFDVSATRREDARRLVRERVGAQTVPTLAQSSAEQLPCSRRRLRRRVWQANPPPPESASCSS
;
A
#
# COMPACT_ATOMS: atom_id res chain seq x y z
N MET A 1 5.93 12.21 11.96
CA MET A 1 7.06 11.33 11.59
C MET A 1 6.61 10.39 10.48
N LEU A 2 7.42 10.21 9.43
CA LEU A 2 7.10 9.36 8.28
C LEU A 2 7.87 8.04 8.40
N ALA A 3 7.18 6.90 8.34
CA ALA A 3 7.76 5.57 8.44
C ALA A 3 7.63 4.83 7.09
N TYR A 4 8.71 4.84 6.31
CA TYR A 4 8.80 4.10 5.05
C TYR A 4 9.03 2.62 5.31
N GLY A 5 8.26 1.75 4.65
CA GLY A 5 8.30 0.32 4.88
C GLY A 5 7.83 -0.05 6.27
N CYS A 6 6.66 0.46 6.69
CA CYS A 6 6.18 0.27 8.07
C CYS A 6 5.88 -1.20 8.42
N GLY A 7 5.90 -2.11 7.43
CA GLY A 7 5.74 -3.54 7.64
C GLY A 7 4.43 -3.85 8.35
N ALA A 8 4.45 -4.80 9.28
CA ALA A 8 3.30 -5.15 10.12
C ALA A 8 3.04 -4.15 11.28
N GLY A 9 3.69 -2.99 11.31
CA GLY A 9 3.33 -1.89 12.20
C GLY A 9 3.97 -1.87 13.60
N GLY A 10 4.95 -2.72 13.89
CA GLY A 10 5.61 -2.78 15.21
C GLY A 10 6.24 -1.44 15.63
N THR A 11 7.05 -0.84 14.75
CA THR A 11 7.65 0.49 14.98
C THR A 11 6.60 1.59 15.07
N THR A 12 5.55 1.51 14.25
CA THR A 12 4.41 2.45 14.29
C THR A 12 3.74 2.43 15.65
N VAL A 13 3.49 1.26 16.24
CA VAL A 13 2.95 1.12 17.59
C VAL A 13 3.86 1.74 18.64
N ALA A 14 5.17 1.47 18.58
CA ALA A 14 6.13 2.01 19.54
C ALA A 14 6.15 3.55 19.54
N LEU A 15 6.11 4.16 18.35
CA LEU A 15 6.06 5.61 18.20
C LEU A 15 4.73 6.20 18.65
N LEU A 16 3.59 5.57 18.33
CA LEU A 16 2.28 6.00 18.79
C LEU A 16 2.15 5.96 20.31
N LYS A 17 2.69 4.93 20.98
CA LYS A 17 2.74 4.85 22.45
C LYS A 17 3.52 6.00 23.09
N ARG A 18 4.48 6.58 22.36
CA ARG A 18 5.22 7.78 22.76
C ARG A 18 4.48 9.07 22.37
N ARG A 19 3.19 8.99 22.04
CA ARG A 19 2.33 10.10 21.56
C ARG A 19 2.87 10.82 20.32
N SER A 20 3.72 10.15 19.52
CA SER A 20 4.19 10.71 18.26
C SER A 20 3.11 10.57 17.18
N GLN A 21 2.92 11.60 16.36
CA GLN A 21 2.14 11.47 15.13
C GLN A 21 2.95 10.71 14.08
N VAL A 22 2.39 9.61 13.57
CA VAL A 22 3.05 8.72 12.61
C VAL A 22 2.19 8.56 11.37
N THR A 23 2.81 8.81 10.22
CA THR A 23 2.30 8.41 8.91
C THR A 23 3.13 7.22 8.44
N GLY A 24 2.51 6.06 8.27
CA GLY A 24 3.17 4.86 7.77
C GLY A 24 2.97 4.69 6.27
N PHE A 25 3.94 4.12 5.59
CA PHE A 25 3.85 3.76 4.18
C PHE A 25 4.38 2.34 3.98
N ASP A 26 3.63 1.51 3.25
CA ASP A 26 4.10 0.21 2.79
C ASP A 26 3.47 -0.12 1.43
N VAL A 27 4.23 -0.77 0.55
CA VAL A 27 3.80 -1.16 -0.79
C VAL A 27 2.83 -2.35 -0.78
N SER A 28 2.79 -3.10 0.33
CA SER A 28 1.94 -4.27 0.48
C SER A 28 0.65 -3.90 1.23
N ALA A 29 -0.48 -4.02 0.55
CA ALA A 29 -1.80 -3.88 1.16
C ALA A 29 -2.01 -4.78 2.39
N THR A 30 -1.56 -6.04 2.33
CA THR A 30 -1.70 -6.98 3.45
C THR A 30 -0.91 -6.52 4.68
N ARG A 31 0.33 -6.07 4.49
CA ARG A 31 1.15 -5.52 5.59
C ARG A 31 0.54 -4.25 6.19
N ARG A 32 -0.04 -3.38 5.36
CA ARG A 32 -0.77 -2.20 5.85
C ARG A 32 -1.98 -2.59 6.70
N GLU A 33 -2.72 -3.61 6.29
CA GLU A 33 -3.86 -4.10 7.06
C GLU A 33 -3.44 -4.74 8.40
N ASP A 34 -2.38 -5.56 8.39
CA ASP A 34 -1.78 -6.10 9.60
C ASP A 34 -1.29 -4.99 10.55
N ALA A 35 -0.69 -3.93 10.01
CA ALA A 35 -0.31 -2.76 10.79
C ALA A 35 -1.51 -2.03 11.42
N ARG A 36 -2.63 -1.90 10.70
CA ARG A 36 -3.88 -1.33 11.26
C ARG A 36 -4.42 -2.21 12.39
N ARG A 37 -4.43 -3.53 12.20
CA ARG A 37 -4.88 -4.48 13.23
C ARG A 37 -4.00 -4.36 14.47
N LEU A 38 -2.69 -4.41 14.31
CA LEU A 38 -1.75 -4.33 15.43
C LEU A 38 -1.86 -3.00 16.20
N VAL A 39 -2.05 -1.88 15.51
CA VAL A 39 -2.27 -0.58 16.18
C VAL A 39 -3.58 -0.55 16.96
N ARG A 40 -4.67 -1.06 16.40
CA ARG A 40 -5.96 -1.14 17.11
C ARG A 40 -5.86 -2.01 18.37
N GLU A 41 -5.17 -3.14 18.29
CA GLU A 41 -4.97 -4.06 19.42
C GLU A 41 -4.06 -3.48 20.52
N ARG A 42 -2.98 -2.78 20.14
CA ARG A 42 -1.89 -2.42 21.08
C ARG A 42 -1.90 -0.97 21.55
N VAL A 43 -2.60 -0.09 20.85
CA VAL A 43 -2.71 1.34 21.19
C VAL A 43 -4.16 1.70 21.52
N GLY A 44 -5.11 1.13 20.78
CA GLY A 44 -6.54 1.26 21.02
C GLY A 44 -7.34 1.47 19.74
N ALA A 45 -8.60 1.06 19.75
CA ALA A 45 -9.48 1.10 18.58
C ALA A 45 -9.69 2.51 17.98
N GLN A 46 -9.55 3.55 18.80
CA GLN A 46 -9.71 4.95 18.38
C GLN A 46 -8.46 5.54 17.71
N THR A 47 -7.31 4.86 17.78
CA THR A 47 -6.07 5.34 17.15
C THR A 47 -5.98 4.75 15.74
N VAL A 48 -6.31 5.56 14.74
CA VAL A 48 -6.15 5.17 13.33
C VAL A 48 -4.84 5.76 12.81
N PRO A 49 -3.81 4.94 12.53
CA PRO A 49 -2.59 5.44 11.93
C PRO A 49 -2.88 5.88 10.50
N THR A 50 -2.36 7.03 10.09
CA THR A 50 -2.40 7.44 8.68
C THR A 50 -1.46 6.51 7.90
N LEU A 51 -2.01 5.48 7.25
CA LEU A 51 -1.24 4.59 6.39
C LEU A 51 -1.46 4.98 4.93
N ALA A 52 -0.47 5.66 4.35
CA ALA A 52 -0.48 6.08 2.96
C ALA A 52 -0.42 4.86 2.03
N GLN A 53 -1.21 4.92 0.97
CA GLN A 53 -1.22 3.91 -0.10
C GLN A 53 -0.17 4.26 -1.14
N SER A 54 0.53 3.25 -1.66
CA SER A 54 1.44 3.44 -2.78
C SER A 54 0.67 3.68 -4.07
N SER A 55 1.03 4.73 -4.82
CA SER A 55 0.50 4.99 -6.16
C SER A 55 0.81 3.81 -7.11
N ALA A 56 1.87 3.04 -6.86
CA ALA A 56 2.18 1.84 -7.64
C ALA A 56 1.12 0.73 -7.51
N GLU A 57 0.39 0.66 -6.38
CA GLU A 57 -0.77 -0.23 -6.23
C GLU A 57 -2.00 0.28 -6.99
N GLN A 58 -2.01 1.56 -7.40
CA GLN A 58 -3.08 2.16 -8.19
C GLN A 58 -2.84 2.01 -9.71
N LEU A 59 -1.65 1.55 -10.11
CA LEU A 59 -1.33 1.35 -11.52
C LEU A 59 -1.97 0.05 -12.05
N PRO A 60 -2.64 0.09 -13.24
CA PRO A 60 -3.29 -1.07 -13.85
C PRO A 60 -2.36 -2.28 -14.09
N CYS A 61 -1.05 -2.04 -14.13
CA CYS A 61 -0.02 -3.03 -14.45
C CYS A 61 0.23 -4.06 -13.34
N SER A 62 -0.21 -3.82 -12.11
CA SER A 62 -0.05 -4.74 -10.97
C SER A 62 -1.06 -5.90 -11.00
N ARG A 63 -2.17 -5.77 -11.76
CA ARG A 63 -3.17 -6.83 -11.98
C ARG A 63 -2.88 -7.58 -13.29
N ARG A 64 -1.83 -8.41 -13.29
CA ARG A 64 -1.48 -9.33 -14.40
C ARG A 64 -2.55 -10.40 -14.76
N ARG A 65 -3.81 -10.24 -14.33
CA ARG A 65 -4.96 -11.10 -14.70
C ARG A 65 -6.09 -10.36 -15.43
N LEU A 66 -5.93 -9.08 -15.78
CA LEU A 66 -6.95 -8.32 -16.53
C LEU A 66 -6.51 -7.88 -17.92
N ARG A 67 -5.42 -8.46 -18.46
CA ARG A 67 -4.89 -8.11 -19.79
C ARG A 67 -5.34 -8.99 -20.97
N ARG A 68 -6.32 -9.91 -20.80
CA ARG A 68 -6.84 -10.68 -21.96
C ARG A 68 -8.17 -10.15 -22.51
N ARG A 69 -9.12 -9.73 -21.66
CA ARG A 69 -10.44 -9.28 -22.13
C ARG A 69 -10.44 -7.84 -22.66
N VAL A 70 -9.71 -6.93 -22.01
CA VAL A 70 -9.67 -5.52 -22.44
C VAL A 70 -8.78 -5.34 -23.69
N TRP A 71 -7.70 -6.13 -23.81
CA TRP A 71 -6.79 -6.10 -24.97
C TRP A 71 -7.48 -6.48 -26.28
N GLN A 72 -8.41 -7.45 -26.24
CA GLN A 72 -9.18 -7.87 -27.41
C GLN A 72 -10.27 -6.86 -27.80
N ALA A 73 -10.80 -6.11 -26.83
CA ALA A 73 -11.87 -5.15 -27.06
C ALA A 73 -11.37 -3.77 -27.55
N ASN A 74 -10.13 -3.38 -27.20
CA ASN A 74 -9.50 -2.15 -27.66
C ASN A 74 -7.98 -2.35 -27.72
N PRO A 75 -7.41 -2.82 -28.84
CA PRO A 75 -5.97 -2.92 -28.98
C PRO A 75 -5.36 -1.51 -28.99
N PRO A 76 -4.28 -1.25 -28.23
CA PRO A 76 -3.58 0.02 -28.32
C PRO A 76 -2.93 0.18 -29.71
N PRO A 77 -2.78 1.42 -30.21
CA PRO A 77 -2.01 1.67 -31.43
C PRO A 77 -0.57 1.15 -31.28
N PRO A 78 0.06 0.71 -32.39
CA PRO A 78 1.27 -0.11 -32.40
C PRO A 78 2.52 0.52 -31.73
N GLU A 79 2.46 1.78 -31.32
CA GLU A 79 3.62 2.54 -30.84
C GLU A 79 3.85 2.48 -29.32
N SER A 80 2.97 1.83 -28.54
CA SER A 80 3.06 1.83 -27.06
C SER A 80 3.47 0.48 -26.43
N ALA A 81 3.89 -0.49 -27.24
CA ALA A 81 4.43 -1.76 -26.76
C ALA A 81 5.96 -1.69 -26.56
N SER A 82 6.42 -0.90 -25.60
CA SER A 82 7.78 -1.08 -25.06
C SER A 82 7.79 -0.98 -23.53
N CYS A 83 7.65 -2.15 -22.91
CA CYS A 83 8.31 -2.42 -21.64
C CYS A 83 9.31 -3.55 -21.91
N SER A 84 10.46 -3.17 -22.47
CA SER A 84 11.73 -3.89 -22.34
C SER A 84 12.35 -3.41 -21.01
N SER A 85 12.88 -4.19 -20.09
CA SER A 85 13.30 -5.59 -20.03
C SER A 85 13.10 -6.10 -18.59
#